data_AF-A0A452XFB8-F1
#
_entry.id   AF-A0A452XFB8-F1
#
_cell.length_a   1.000
_cell.length_b   1.000
_cell.length_c   1.000
_cell.angle_alpha   90.00
_cell.angle_beta   90.00
_cell.angle_gamma   90.00
#
_symmetry.space_group_name_H-M   'P 1'
#
loop_
_entity.id
_entity.type
_entity.pdbx_description
1 polymer ?
#
loop_
_entity_poly.entity_id
_entity_poly.type
_entity_poly.pdbx_seq_one_letter_code
_entity_poly.pdbx_strand_id
1 'polypeptide(L)'
;ANVTRTNHIMWTMGDDFNYQYAESWFRNMDRLIHYVNKDGRVHALYSTPSIYTDAKHASNESWPLKQDDYFPYADSTNAYWTGYFTSRPTFKGYVRMLSGYYLAARQIEFLVGGSFTSSLEDALGIAQHHDAVSGTAKQHTTDDYSKRLALGASQVEKGVNTALSCLTSSKGTCMSPAVKFTQCQLLNISYCPSTEEQISGGKGLVITAYNPLGWEHSDFIRVPVNDLHLVVKGSDGSFVDSQLVEVDNVTSNLRKLYVKAYLGINTDKPPKYWLVFQASVPPMGWNTYFVSKPKGAGSNRMGYVSSIASPSKDTVEVGPGSLKMTFSSASGQLTRMFNSITGVDLPIQQSFLWYGSNNGDGADSQASGAYIFRPDGSTPTVVSRSVPLKVIRGPLVDEVHQQFSPWIYQVTRLYKDKEHAEVEYTIGPIPVNDGIGKEVITRLTANMVTNHTFYTDSNGRDFLKRVRDYREDWDLQVTQPVAGNYYPVNLGMYVTDGKYELSVLVDRAVGASSIQDGQIEMMFHRRILYDDGRGVGEPLDETVCVDSKCDGLVARGTYYVNVNKLGHGAHWRRTQGQKVYSPFLLGFA
;
A
#
# COMPACT_ATOMS: atom_id res chain seq x y z
N ALA A 1 -20.10 24.97 -31.98
CA ALA A 1 -20.49 23.56 -32.19
C ALA A 1 -19.47 22.76 -33.01
N ASN A 2 -18.48 23.39 -33.67
CA ASN A 2 -17.56 22.72 -34.62
C ASN A 2 -16.59 21.67 -34.03
N VAL A 3 -16.67 21.40 -32.72
CA VAL A 3 -15.85 20.40 -32.00
C VAL A 3 -16.72 19.26 -31.44
N THR A 4 -17.94 19.10 -31.94
CA THR A 4 -18.90 18.08 -31.47
C THR A 4 -19.59 17.45 -32.67
N ARG A 5 -19.67 16.11 -32.72
CA ARG A 5 -20.52 15.38 -33.70
C ARG A 5 -21.99 15.55 -33.34
N THR A 6 -22.92 15.49 -34.29
CA THR A 6 -24.37 15.78 -34.13
C THR A 6 -24.72 17.26 -33.88
N ASN A 7 -26.01 17.56 -33.94
CA ASN A 7 -26.62 18.85 -33.61
C ASN A 7 -26.98 19.00 -32.11
N HIS A 8 -26.50 18.10 -31.24
CA HIS A 8 -26.74 18.15 -29.79
C HIS A 8 -25.44 18.48 -29.04
N ILE A 9 -25.48 19.54 -28.24
CA ILE A 9 -24.39 19.98 -27.36
C ILE A 9 -24.88 20.02 -25.91
N MET A 10 -23.99 19.75 -24.95
CA MET A 10 -24.28 19.86 -23.52
C MET A 10 -23.55 21.07 -22.93
N TRP A 11 -24.27 21.94 -22.23
CA TRP A 11 -23.70 22.97 -21.39
C TRP A 11 -23.87 22.55 -19.93
N THR A 12 -22.75 22.32 -19.25
CA THR A 12 -22.73 21.99 -17.82
C THR A 12 -22.88 23.28 -17.01
N MET A 13 -24.13 23.74 -16.87
CA MET A 13 -24.47 25.01 -16.22
C MET A 13 -24.28 24.90 -14.70
N GLY A 14 -23.06 25.00 -14.22
CA GLY A 14 -22.71 24.87 -12.82
C GLY A 14 -21.20 24.78 -12.63
N ASP A 15 -20.77 24.76 -11.38
CA ASP A 15 -19.37 24.64 -10.96
C ASP A 15 -19.33 24.23 -9.48
N ASP A 16 -18.14 24.14 -8.89
CA ASP A 16 -17.92 23.77 -7.50
C ASP A 16 -18.86 24.53 -6.54
N PHE A 17 -19.66 23.77 -5.79
CA PHE A 17 -20.60 24.27 -4.76
C PHE A 17 -21.55 25.40 -5.20
N ASN A 18 -21.85 25.49 -6.50
CA ASN A 18 -22.86 26.40 -7.03
C ASN A 18 -24.29 26.00 -6.60
N TYR A 19 -25.29 26.78 -7.04
CA TYR A 19 -26.72 26.58 -6.74
C TYR A 19 -27.16 26.75 -5.27
N GLN A 20 -26.30 27.26 -4.38
CA GLN A 20 -26.73 27.69 -3.03
C GLN A 20 -27.89 28.69 -3.07
N TYR A 21 -27.87 29.59 -4.06
CA TYR A 21 -29.03 30.40 -4.46
C TYR A 21 -29.41 30.08 -5.91
N ALA A 22 -30.07 28.94 -6.09
CA ALA A 22 -30.42 28.37 -7.40
C ALA A 22 -31.23 29.31 -8.31
N GLU A 23 -32.09 30.16 -7.74
CA GLU A 23 -32.92 31.12 -8.49
C GLU A 23 -32.09 32.06 -9.37
N SER A 24 -30.87 32.42 -8.94
CA SER A 24 -29.97 33.26 -9.76
C SER A 24 -29.66 32.62 -11.11
N TRP A 25 -29.50 31.29 -11.13
CA TRP A 25 -29.24 30.51 -12.34
C TRP A 25 -30.53 30.30 -13.14
N PHE A 26 -31.56 29.75 -12.51
CA PHE A 26 -32.81 29.40 -13.19
C PHE A 26 -33.50 30.61 -13.82
N ARG A 27 -33.58 31.75 -13.13
CA ARG A 27 -34.19 32.97 -13.67
C ARG A 27 -33.52 33.45 -14.96
N ASN A 28 -32.20 33.30 -15.07
CA ASN A 28 -31.46 33.70 -16.26
C ASN A 28 -31.57 32.64 -17.37
N MET A 29 -31.52 31.35 -17.01
CA MET A 29 -31.70 30.25 -17.96
C MET A 29 -33.12 30.24 -18.58
N ASP A 30 -34.17 30.51 -17.80
CA ASP A 30 -35.54 30.64 -18.31
C ASP A 30 -35.65 31.74 -19.37
N ARG A 31 -35.06 32.91 -19.09
CA ARG A 31 -35.02 34.03 -20.05
C ARG A 31 -34.24 33.63 -21.30
N LEU A 32 -33.08 33.00 -21.13
CA LEU A 32 -32.24 32.57 -22.25
C LEU A 32 -32.99 31.56 -23.13
N ILE A 33 -33.55 30.50 -22.55
CA ILE A 33 -34.33 29.48 -23.24
C ILE A 33 -35.51 30.13 -23.97
N HIS A 34 -36.29 30.99 -23.30
CA HIS A 34 -37.44 31.65 -23.89
C HIS A 34 -37.07 32.48 -25.13
N TYR A 35 -36.09 33.38 -25.00
CA TYR A 35 -35.74 34.30 -26.10
C TYR A 35 -34.95 33.61 -27.21
N VAL A 36 -34.08 32.65 -26.90
CA VAL A 36 -33.35 31.85 -27.92
C VAL A 36 -34.32 31.01 -28.75
N ASN A 37 -35.27 30.34 -28.11
CA ASN A 37 -36.26 29.53 -28.83
C ASN A 37 -37.24 30.40 -29.64
N LYS A 38 -37.55 31.61 -29.16
CA LYS A 38 -38.37 32.59 -29.90
C LYS A 38 -37.66 33.12 -31.14
N ASP A 39 -36.34 33.33 -31.07
CA ASP A 39 -35.50 33.71 -32.20
C ASP A 39 -35.38 32.59 -33.25
N GLY A 40 -35.24 31.34 -32.81
CA GLY A 40 -35.40 30.15 -33.65
C GLY A 40 -34.16 29.71 -34.44
N ARG A 41 -33.02 30.43 -34.37
CA ARG A 41 -31.76 30.00 -35.01
C ARG A 41 -31.13 28.77 -34.37
N VAL A 42 -31.35 28.58 -33.07
CA VAL A 42 -30.94 27.40 -32.31
C VAL A 42 -32.05 27.04 -31.32
N HIS A 43 -32.00 25.81 -30.80
CA HIS A 43 -32.94 25.34 -29.79
C HIS A 43 -32.20 25.09 -28.47
N ALA A 44 -32.68 25.71 -27.39
CA ALA A 44 -32.19 25.52 -26.03
C ALA A 44 -33.28 24.92 -25.15
N LEU A 45 -32.88 24.06 -24.22
CA LEU A 45 -33.79 23.42 -23.27
C LEU A 45 -33.06 23.12 -21.95
N TYR A 46 -33.83 23.00 -20.87
CA TYR A 46 -33.35 22.25 -19.71
C TYR A 46 -33.20 20.78 -20.09
N SER A 47 -32.12 20.16 -19.61
CA SER A 47 -31.78 18.80 -19.95
C SER A 47 -30.98 18.16 -18.80
N THR A 48 -30.71 16.87 -18.93
CA THR A 48 -29.84 16.10 -18.06
C THR A 48 -28.80 15.37 -18.91
N PRO A 49 -27.70 14.85 -18.32
CA PRO A 49 -26.74 14.03 -19.05
C PRO A 49 -27.38 12.82 -19.74
N SER A 50 -28.43 12.22 -19.16
CA SER A 50 -29.16 11.10 -19.78
C SER A 50 -29.95 11.53 -21.01
N ILE A 51 -30.75 12.61 -20.92
CA ILE A 51 -31.51 13.14 -22.06
C ILE A 51 -30.58 13.56 -23.19
N TYR A 52 -29.44 14.19 -22.86
CA TYR A 52 -28.41 14.51 -23.85
C TYR A 52 -27.90 13.23 -24.52
N THR A 53 -27.53 12.20 -23.75
CA THR A 53 -27.00 10.94 -24.28
C THR A 53 -28.01 10.22 -25.16
N ASP A 54 -29.29 10.18 -24.77
CA ASP A 54 -30.37 9.60 -25.57
C ASP A 54 -30.49 10.30 -26.94
N ALA A 55 -30.37 11.63 -26.96
CA ALA A 55 -30.38 12.40 -28.19
C ALA A 55 -29.14 12.13 -29.07
N LYS A 56 -27.96 11.92 -28.46
CA LYS A 56 -26.75 11.50 -29.19
C LYS A 56 -26.93 10.10 -29.77
N HIS A 57 -27.47 9.16 -28.99
CA HIS A 57 -27.68 7.78 -29.41
C HIS A 57 -28.73 7.66 -30.54
N ALA A 58 -29.78 8.48 -30.50
CA ALA A 58 -30.80 8.51 -31.55
C ALA A 58 -30.30 9.09 -32.88
N SER A 59 -29.14 9.76 -32.90
CA SER A 59 -28.55 10.26 -34.13
C SER A 59 -27.93 9.13 -34.96
N ASN A 60 -28.08 9.19 -36.28
CA ASN A 60 -27.46 8.23 -37.20
C ASN A 60 -25.98 8.60 -37.46
N GLU A 61 -25.18 8.61 -36.40
CA GLU A 61 -23.76 8.95 -36.44
C GLU A 61 -22.88 7.76 -36.05
N SER A 62 -21.65 7.75 -36.59
CA SER A 62 -20.59 6.88 -36.10
C SER A 62 -19.78 7.58 -35.01
N TRP A 63 -19.26 6.84 -34.04
CA TRP A 63 -18.46 7.36 -32.92
C TRP A 63 -17.03 6.85 -33.00
N PRO A 64 -16.02 7.68 -32.67
CA PRO A 64 -14.64 7.22 -32.62
C PRO A 64 -14.46 6.25 -31.46
N LEU A 65 -13.60 5.26 -31.66
CA LEU A 65 -13.26 4.28 -30.64
C LEU A 65 -12.19 4.86 -29.71
N LYS A 66 -12.36 4.65 -28.39
CA LYS A 66 -11.32 4.82 -27.38
C LYS A 66 -11.13 3.49 -26.67
N GLN A 67 -9.89 3.04 -26.53
CA GLN A 67 -9.51 1.86 -25.75
C GLN A 67 -8.64 2.29 -24.56
N ASP A 68 -8.18 1.34 -23.74
CA ASP A 68 -7.27 1.58 -22.61
C ASP A 68 -7.80 2.59 -21.56
N ASP A 69 -7.02 3.61 -21.20
CA ASP A 69 -7.35 4.61 -20.19
C ASP A 69 -6.91 6.04 -20.59
N TYR A 70 -7.08 6.99 -19.66
CA TYR A 70 -6.75 8.41 -19.85
C TYR A 70 -5.59 8.86 -18.95
N PHE A 71 -4.68 7.95 -18.59
CA PHE A 71 -3.52 8.28 -17.75
C PHE A 71 -2.22 8.42 -18.56
N PRO A 72 -1.26 9.24 -18.07
CA PRO A 72 -1.43 10.26 -17.02
C PRO A 72 -2.10 11.53 -17.55
N TYR A 73 -2.78 12.26 -16.66
CA TYR A 73 -3.38 13.57 -16.95
C TYR A 73 -2.36 14.69 -16.81
N ALA A 74 -2.42 15.67 -17.72
CA ALA A 74 -1.71 16.94 -17.63
C ALA A 74 -2.60 18.08 -18.16
N ASP A 75 -2.61 19.21 -17.47
CA ASP A 75 -3.36 20.41 -17.85
C ASP A 75 -2.47 21.55 -18.35
N SER A 76 -1.15 21.41 -18.21
CA SER A 76 -0.16 22.29 -18.84
C SER A 76 1.15 21.54 -19.11
N THR A 77 2.07 22.18 -19.83
CA THR A 77 3.36 21.65 -20.27
C THR A 77 4.15 20.94 -19.16
N ASN A 78 4.23 21.53 -17.96
CA ASN A 78 5.02 21.00 -16.83
C ASN A 78 4.16 20.55 -15.64
N ALA A 79 2.87 20.30 -15.88
CA ALA A 79 1.89 19.97 -14.85
C ALA A 79 1.29 18.57 -15.07
N TYR A 80 2.10 17.53 -14.92
CA TYR A 80 1.60 16.15 -14.90
C TYR A 80 1.07 15.80 -13.50
N TRP A 81 -0.20 15.39 -13.45
CA TRP A 81 -0.90 15.05 -12.22
C TRP A 81 -0.61 13.59 -11.84
N THR A 82 0.67 13.32 -11.58
CA THR A 82 1.16 11.99 -11.22
C THR A 82 1.74 11.94 -9.81
N GLY A 83 1.78 13.09 -9.11
CA GLY A 83 2.23 13.18 -7.72
C GLY A 83 1.21 12.56 -6.76
N TYR A 84 -0.08 12.79 -6.99
CA TYR A 84 -1.16 12.24 -6.16
C TYR A 84 -1.27 10.71 -6.21
N PHE A 85 -0.56 10.04 -7.13
CA PHE A 85 -0.45 8.59 -7.09
C PHE A 85 0.20 8.14 -5.77
N THR A 86 1.11 8.94 -5.20
CA THR A 86 1.82 8.64 -3.94
C THR A 86 1.50 9.58 -2.77
N SER A 87 0.97 10.80 -3.00
CA SER A 87 0.67 11.76 -1.91
C SER A 87 -0.11 11.14 -0.74
N ARG A 88 0.31 11.43 0.50
CA ARG A 88 -0.28 10.84 1.72
C ARG A 88 -0.26 9.30 1.75
N PRO A 89 0.93 8.67 1.60
CA PRO A 89 1.04 7.22 1.45
C PRO A 89 0.61 6.45 2.71
N THR A 90 0.68 7.05 3.91
CA THR A 90 0.18 6.42 5.14
C THR A 90 -1.34 6.30 5.11
N PHE A 91 -2.05 7.35 4.66
CA PHE A 91 -3.50 7.35 4.50
C PHE A 91 -3.95 6.36 3.41
N LYS A 92 -3.27 6.32 2.25
CA LYS A 92 -3.51 5.30 1.21
C LYS A 92 -3.36 3.87 1.73
N GLY A 93 -2.33 3.62 2.55
CA GLY A 93 -2.15 2.33 3.22
C GLY A 93 -3.27 2.03 4.23
N TYR A 94 -3.73 3.04 4.96
CA TYR A 94 -4.82 2.88 5.93
C TYR A 94 -6.16 2.53 5.26
N VAL A 95 -6.49 3.20 4.15
CA VAL A 95 -7.67 2.88 3.33
C VAL A 95 -7.59 1.45 2.82
N ARG A 96 -6.43 1.00 2.30
CA ARG A 96 -6.25 -0.37 1.81
C ARG A 96 -6.43 -1.42 2.90
N MET A 97 -5.77 -1.20 4.04
CA MET A 97 -5.86 -2.09 5.21
C MET A 97 -7.32 -2.25 5.67
N LEU A 98 -8.04 -1.14 5.84
CA LEU A 98 -9.42 -1.17 6.29
C LEU A 98 -10.39 -1.71 5.24
N SER A 99 -10.08 -1.54 3.95
CA SER A 99 -10.84 -2.16 2.87
C SER A 99 -10.79 -3.70 2.93
N GLY A 100 -9.59 -4.27 3.12
CA GLY A 100 -9.41 -5.71 3.34
C GLY A 100 -10.06 -6.19 4.64
N TYR A 101 -9.90 -5.43 5.73
CA TYR A 101 -10.54 -5.72 7.01
C TYR A 101 -12.07 -5.74 6.91
N TYR A 102 -12.67 -4.74 6.24
CA TYR A 102 -14.10 -4.62 6.04
C TYR A 102 -14.67 -5.77 5.20
N LEU A 103 -13.92 -6.30 4.23
CA LEU A 103 -14.29 -7.51 3.50
C LEU A 103 -14.41 -8.71 4.46
N ALA A 104 -13.38 -8.97 5.27
CA ALA A 104 -13.40 -10.06 6.24
C ALA A 104 -14.51 -9.87 7.29
N ALA A 105 -14.71 -8.65 7.78
CA ALA A 105 -15.73 -8.34 8.77
C ALA A 105 -17.15 -8.59 8.26
N ARG A 106 -17.47 -8.25 7.00
CA ARG A 106 -18.77 -8.55 6.39
C ARG A 106 -19.03 -10.05 6.22
N GLN A 107 -18.00 -10.82 5.89
CA GLN A 107 -18.11 -12.28 5.83
C GLN A 107 -18.43 -12.85 7.22
N ILE A 108 -17.69 -12.42 8.25
CA ILE A 108 -17.92 -12.84 9.64
C ILE A 108 -19.30 -12.40 10.12
N GLU A 109 -19.72 -11.16 9.83
CA GLU A 109 -21.04 -10.62 10.14
C GLU A 109 -22.15 -11.48 9.55
N PHE A 110 -22.03 -11.84 8.27
CA PHE A 110 -22.97 -12.73 7.58
C PHE A 110 -23.04 -14.10 8.27
N LEU A 111 -21.89 -14.69 8.60
CA LEU A 111 -21.81 -16.03 9.22
C LEU A 111 -22.51 -16.10 10.59
N VAL A 112 -22.55 -14.99 11.34
CA VAL A 112 -23.22 -14.93 12.65
C VAL A 112 -24.61 -14.29 12.62
N GLY A 113 -25.10 -13.86 11.44
CA GLY A 113 -26.37 -13.15 11.30
C GLY A 113 -26.41 -11.80 12.01
N GLY A 114 -25.28 -11.07 12.02
CA GLY A 114 -25.12 -9.78 12.70
C GLY A 114 -25.41 -8.55 11.82
N SER A 115 -25.28 -7.36 12.41
CA SER A 115 -25.33 -6.06 11.72
C SER A 115 -24.49 -5.03 12.50
N PHE A 116 -23.18 -5.02 12.25
CA PHE A 116 -22.17 -4.18 12.90
C PHE A 116 -21.15 -3.55 11.92
N THR A 117 -21.25 -3.75 10.60
CA THR A 117 -20.25 -3.27 9.62
C THR A 117 -20.53 -1.90 8.99
N SER A 118 -21.75 -1.37 9.10
CA SER A 118 -22.21 -0.15 8.40
C SER A 118 -21.40 1.12 8.71
N SER A 119 -20.86 1.26 9.91
CA SER A 119 -20.09 2.47 10.29
C SER A 119 -18.75 2.58 9.56
N LEU A 120 -18.12 1.47 9.19
CA LEU A 120 -16.92 1.46 8.36
C LEU A 120 -17.24 1.59 6.87
N GLU A 121 -18.44 1.17 6.44
CA GLU A 121 -18.92 1.32 5.07
C GLU A 121 -18.96 2.80 4.64
N ASP A 122 -19.63 3.64 5.43
CA ASP A 122 -19.71 5.09 5.17
C ASP A 122 -18.32 5.73 5.13
N ALA A 123 -17.48 5.45 6.12
CA ALA A 123 -16.14 6.01 6.21
C ALA A 123 -15.25 5.59 5.03
N LEU A 124 -15.31 4.33 4.59
CA LEU A 124 -14.59 3.86 3.41
C LEU A 124 -15.15 4.46 2.11
N GLY A 125 -16.47 4.63 2.03
CA GLY A 125 -17.13 5.29 0.90
C GLY A 125 -16.67 6.74 0.74
N ILE A 126 -16.66 7.52 1.82
CA ILE A 126 -16.13 8.89 1.86
C ILE A 126 -14.65 8.90 1.49
N ALA A 127 -13.86 7.94 1.98
CA ALA A 127 -12.44 7.86 1.68
C ALA A 127 -12.12 7.59 0.20
N GLN A 128 -13.09 7.15 -0.62
CA GLN A 128 -12.91 7.00 -2.08
C GLN A 128 -13.09 8.32 -2.84
N HIS A 129 -13.50 9.41 -2.18
CA HIS A 129 -13.58 10.73 -2.80
C HIS A 129 -12.23 11.09 -3.47
N HIS A 130 -12.30 11.81 -4.59
CA HIS A 130 -11.12 12.11 -5.41
C HIS A 130 -10.15 13.11 -4.76
N ASP A 131 -10.49 13.70 -3.61
CA ASP A 131 -9.55 14.43 -2.73
C ASP A 131 -9.18 13.69 -1.43
N ALA A 132 -9.78 12.53 -1.18
CA ALA A 132 -9.50 11.72 -0.02
C ALA A 132 -8.31 10.79 -0.28
N VAL A 133 -8.55 9.59 -0.84
CA VAL A 133 -7.48 8.60 -1.07
C VAL A 133 -6.43 9.07 -2.09
N SER A 134 -6.72 10.07 -2.93
CA SER A 134 -5.74 10.74 -3.77
C SER A 134 -4.64 11.44 -2.94
N GLY A 135 -4.98 11.87 -1.73
CA GLY A 135 -4.11 12.64 -0.85
C GLY A 135 -4.07 14.14 -1.16
N THR A 136 -5.13 14.68 -1.78
CA THR A 136 -5.13 16.06 -2.31
C THR A 136 -6.03 17.04 -1.55
N ALA A 137 -6.66 16.60 -0.45
CA ALA A 137 -7.29 17.50 0.50
C ALA A 137 -6.27 18.20 1.42
N LYS A 138 -6.72 19.28 2.07
CA LYS A 138 -6.01 19.93 3.18
C LYS A 138 -5.70 18.97 4.33
N GLN A 139 -4.71 19.32 5.15
CA GLN A 139 -4.28 18.46 6.26
C GLN A 139 -5.43 18.16 7.23
N HIS A 140 -6.16 19.18 7.70
CA HIS A 140 -7.24 18.98 8.67
C HIS A 140 -8.39 18.11 8.12
N THR A 141 -8.65 18.15 6.81
CA THR A 141 -9.64 17.31 6.15
C THR A 141 -9.15 15.86 6.06
N THR A 142 -7.85 15.66 5.80
CA THR A 142 -7.20 14.34 5.85
C THR A 142 -7.26 13.74 7.25
N ASP A 143 -7.07 14.56 8.28
CA ASP A 143 -7.20 14.16 9.68
C ASP A 143 -8.66 13.74 9.99
N ASP A 144 -9.66 14.44 9.44
CA ASP A 144 -11.08 14.05 9.57
C ASP A 144 -11.38 12.73 8.86
N TYR A 145 -10.85 12.49 7.66
CA TYR A 145 -10.98 11.18 6.99
C TYR A 145 -10.38 10.06 7.85
N SER A 146 -9.18 10.27 8.39
CA SER A 146 -8.50 9.30 9.26
C SER A 146 -9.30 9.04 10.54
N LYS A 147 -9.88 10.09 11.14
CA LYS A 147 -10.76 9.99 12.30
C LYS A 147 -12.02 9.16 12.00
N ARG A 148 -12.70 9.41 10.87
CA ARG A 148 -13.89 8.64 10.46
C ARG A 148 -13.57 7.16 10.28
N LEU A 149 -12.48 6.87 9.57
CA LEU A 149 -12.00 5.51 9.37
C LEU A 149 -11.70 4.81 10.71
N ALA A 150 -11.01 5.50 11.63
CA ALA A 150 -10.71 4.94 12.96
C ALA A 150 -11.96 4.67 13.80
N LEU A 151 -12.95 5.58 13.77
CA LEU A 151 -14.22 5.40 14.48
C LEU A 151 -15.03 4.23 13.90
N GLY A 152 -15.13 4.13 12.57
CA GLY A 152 -15.78 3.00 11.91
C GLY A 152 -15.09 1.68 12.24
N ALA A 153 -13.76 1.62 12.07
CA ALA A 153 -12.97 0.42 12.35
C ALA A 153 -13.12 -0.06 13.80
N SER A 154 -13.09 0.85 14.79
CA SER A 154 -13.26 0.51 16.20
C SER A 154 -14.63 -0.11 16.50
N GLN A 155 -15.69 0.36 15.85
CA GLN A 155 -17.04 -0.22 16.02
C GLN A 155 -17.14 -1.61 15.39
N VAL A 156 -16.63 -1.77 14.17
CA VAL A 156 -16.60 -3.06 13.47
C VAL A 156 -15.75 -4.07 14.24
N GLU A 157 -14.61 -3.66 14.79
CA GLU A 157 -13.72 -4.54 15.57
C GLU A 157 -14.43 -5.15 16.78
N LYS A 158 -15.27 -4.38 17.49
CA LYS A 158 -16.08 -4.90 18.61
C LYS A 158 -17.08 -5.97 18.14
N GLY A 159 -17.70 -5.75 16.99
CA GLY A 159 -18.60 -6.71 16.34
C GLY A 159 -17.86 -8.00 15.97
N VAL A 160 -16.70 -7.89 15.32
CA VAL A 160 -15.86 -9.03 14.95
C VAL A 160 -15.38 -9.80 16.18
N ASN A 161 -14.94 -9.13 17.26
CA ASN A 161 -14.52 -9.80 18.49
C ASN A 161 -15.65 -10.64 19.13
N THR A 162 -16.87 -10.10 19.11
CA THR A 162 -18.07 -10.80 19.60
C THR A 162 -18.41 -11.98 18.68
N ALA A 163 -18.35 -11.77 17.36
CA ALA A 163 -18.64 -12.78 16.36
C ALA A 163 -17.64 -13.94 16.38
N LEU A 164 -16.34 -13.68 16.52
CA LEU A 164 -15.31 -14.71 16.69
C LEU A 164 -15.61 -15.58 17.91
N SER A 165 -16.07 -14.98 19.01
CA SER A 165 -16.47 -15.73 20.21
C SER A 165 -17.64 -16.69 19.94
N CYS A 166 -18.58 -16.29 19.07
CA CYS A 166 -19.67 -17.17 18.61
C CYS A 166 -19.14 -18.31 17.73
N LEU A 167 -18.29 -18.00 16.74
CA LEU A 167 -17.78 -18.97 15.77
C LEU A 167 -16.91 -20.04 16.43
N THR A 168 -16.13 -19.67 17.45
CA THR A 168 -15.27 -20.63 18.17
C THR A 168 -15.99 -21.40 19.28
N SER A 169 -17.28 -21.13 19.54
CA SER A 169 -18.05 -21.80 20.60
C SER A 169 -18.49 -23.20 20.18
N SER A 170 -18.15 -24.20 20.99
CA SER A 170 -18.52 -25.61 20.76
C SER A 170 -20.03 -25.88 20.82
N LYS A 171 -20.83 -24.96 21.38
CA LYS A 171 -22.28 -25.09 21.49
C LYS A 171 -23.05 -24.50 20.29
N GLY A 172 -22.36 -23.87 19.34
CA GLY A 172 -22.99 -23.23 18.16
C GLY A 172 -23.95 -22.08 18.50
N THR A 173 -24.00 -21.66 19.77
CA THR A 173 -24.89 -20.59 20.27
C THR A 173 -24.08 -19.38 20.72
N CYS A 174 -24.48 -18.19 20.27
CA CYS A 174 -23.95 -16.88 20.70
C CYS A 174 -24.29 -16.49 22.15
N MET A 175 -24.49 -17.45 23.06
CA MET A 175 -24.87 -17.15 24.45
C MET A 175 -23.63 -17.03 25.34
N SER A 176 -23.36 -15.80 25.77
CA SER A 176 -22.31 -15.34 26.70
C SER A 176 -20.89 -15.84 26.36
N PRO A 177 -19.99 -14.98 25.84
CA PRO A 177 -18.65 -15.40 25.45
C PRO A 177 -17.89 -16.02 26.63
N ALA A 178 -17.53 -17.30 26.52
CA ALA A 178 -16.58 -17.93 27.45
C ALA A 178 -15.16 -17.38 27.24
N VAL A 179 -14.89 -16.84 26.04
CA VAL A 179 -13.60 -16.32 25.58
C VAL A 179 -13.83 -14.90 25.06
N LYS A 180 -12.97 -13.95 25.44
CA LYS A 180 -13.03 -12.56 24.96
C LYS A 180 -11.88 -12.33 24.00
N PHE A 181 -12.20 -12.10 22.73
CA PHE A 181 -11.20 -11.76 21.73
C PHE A 181 -10.86 -10.27 21.73
N THR A 182 -9.59 -9.99 21.44
CA THR A 182 -9.05 -8.68 21.09
C THR A 182 -8.30 -8.77 19.77
N GLN A 183 -8.06 -7.62 19.12
CA GLN A 183 -7.28 -7.52 17.88
C GLN A 183 -6.18 -6.48 18.03
N CYS A 184 -5.20 -6.50 17.13
CA CYS A 184 -4.06 -5.59 17.14
C CYS A 184 -3.82 -4.97 15.76
N GLN A 185 -4.22 -3.72 15.58
CA GLN A 185 -4.07 -2.99 14.31
C GLN A 185 -2.70 -2.31 14.14
N LEU A 186 -1.87 -2.29 15.20
CA LEU A 186 -0.58 -1.58 15.25
C LEU A 186 0.64 -2.53 15.22
N LEU A 187 0.48 -3.70 14.59
CA LEU A 187 1.57 -4.67 14.41
C LEU A 187 2.73 -4.10 13.59
N ASN A 188 2.50 -3.15 12.68
CA ASN A 188 3.58 -2.51 11.92
C ASN A 188 4.63 -1.77 12.79
N ILE A 189 4.25 -1.35 14.00
CA ILE A 189 5.11 -0.69 15.00
C ILE A 189 5.27 -1.55 16.26
N SER A 190 5.13 -2.87 16.10
CA SER A 190 5.26 -3.88 17.16
C SER A 190 4.31 -3.76 18.35
N TYR A 191 3.20 -3.01 18.24
CA TYR A 191 2.26 -2.79 19.35
C TYR A 191 1.07 -3.76 19.32
N CYS A 192 1.06 -4.70 20.28
CA CYS A 192 -0.04 -5.62 20.51
C CYS A 192 -0.09 -6.07 21.98
N PRO A 193 -0.82 -5.36 22.86
CA PRO A 193 -0.86 -5.67 24.29
C PRO A 193 -1.17 -7.13 24.60
N SER A 194 -2.11 -7.73 23.87
CA SER A 194 -2.58 -9.10 24.09
C SER A 194 -1.51 -10.17 23.87
N THR A 195 -0.50 -9.93 23.03
CA THR A 195 0.60 -10.89 22.80
C THR A 195 1.84 -10.57 23.63
N GLU A 196 1.90 -9.37 24.20
CA GLU A 196 3.01 -8.89 25.02
C GLU A 196 2.88 -9.25 26.50
N GLU A 197 1.68 -9.61 26.97
CA GLU A 197 1.44 -10.05 28.34
C GLU A 197 2.27 -11.29 28.73
N GLN A 198 2.69 -11.37 29.99
CA GLN A 198 3.46 -12.51 30.48
C GLN A 198 2.60 -13.77 30.52
N ILE A 199 3.04 -14.80 29.81
CA ILE A 199 2.41 -16.12 29.86
C ILE A 199 2.77 -16.76 31.21
N SER A 200 1.79 -16.83 32.10
CA SER A 200 1.90 -17.41 33.45
C SER A 200 1.71 -18.94 33.42
N GLY A 201 2.26 -19.64 34.42
CA GLY A 201 2.18 -21.10 34.51
C GLY A 201 0.73 -21.58 34.62
N GLY A 202 0.19 -22.14 33.54
CA GLY A 202 -1.18 -22.67 33.46
C GLY A 202 -2.11 -21.91 32.49
N LYS A 203 -1.71 -20.74 32.01
CA LYS A 203 -2.40 -19.98 30.95
C LYS A 203 -1.55 -19.98 29.68
N GLY A 204 -2.20 -19.88 28.52
CA GLY A 204 -1.56 -19.74 27.22
C GLY A 204 -2.26 -18.65 26.42
N LEU A 205 -1.57 -18.11 25.42
CA LEU A 205 -2.14 -17.16 24.47
C LEU A 205 -2.84 -17.96 23.35
N VAL A 206 -4.10 -17.65 23.10
CA VAL A 206 -4.88 -18.21 21.99
C VAL A 206 -4.80 -17.25 20.81
N ILE A 207 -4.41 -17.74 19.64
CA ILE A 207 -4.38 -16.99 18.39
C ILE A 207 -5.35 -17.65 17.41
N THR A 208 -6.45 -16.99 17.08
CA THR A 208 -7.38 -17.44 16.05
C THR A 208 -7.15 -16.65 14.78
N ALA A 209 -6.83 -17.34 13.69
CA ALA A 209 -6.64 -16.74 12.38
C ALA A 209 -7.83 -17.07 11.48
N TYR A 210 -8.51 -16.04 10.99
CA TYR A 210 -9.59 -16.14 10.00
C TYR A 210 -9.03 -15.83 8.61
N ASN A 211 -9.36 -16.69 7.64
CA ASN A 211 -9.00 -16.55 6.24
C ASN A 211 -10.20 -16.05 5.42
N PRO A 212 -10.19 -14.78 4.97
CA PRO A 212 -11.29 -14.23 4.17
C PRO A 212 -11.30 -14.70 2.70
N LEU A 213 -10.29 -15.46 2.27
CA LEU A 213 -10.17 -15.92 0.89
C LEU A 213 -10.98 -17.21 0.66
N GLY A 214 -11.53 -17.37 -0.55
CA GLY A 214 -12.31 -18.56 -0.97
C GLY A 214 -11.49 -19.83 -1.26
N TRP A 215 -10.26 -19.92 -0.74
CA TRP A 215 -9.28 -20.98 -1.03
C TRP A 215 -8.35 -21.15 0.18
N GLU A 216 -7.75 -22.33 0.30
CA GLU A 216 -6.85 -22.63 1.41
C GLU A 216 -5.64 -21.69 1.35
N HIS A 217 -5.31 -21.13 2.51
CA HIS A 217 -4.24 -20.17 2.63
C HIS A 217 -3.30 -20.60 3.75
N SER A 218 -2.03 -20.80 3.40
CA SER A 218 -0.95 -20.83 4.36
C SER A 218 -0.13 -19.54 4.29
N ASP A 219 0.15 -18.94 5.44
CA ASP A 219 1.01 -17.76 5.59
C ASP A 219 1.64 -17.70 6.98
N PHE A 220 2.62 -16.82 7.16
CA PHE A 220 3.33 -16.63 8.41
C PHE A 220 2.60 -15.62 9.30
N ILE A 221 2.28 -16.04 10.52
CA ILE A 221 1.85 -15.15 11.59
C ILE A 221 3.12 -14.64 12.30
N ARG A 222 3.17 -13.32 12.50
CA ARG A 222 4.30 -12.62 13.15
C ARG A 222 3.77 -11.67 14.23
N VAL A 223 3.96 -12.02 15.50
CA VAL A 223 3.43 -11.26 16.65
C VAL A 223 4.50 -10.91 17.68
N PRO A 224 4.43 -9.74 18.34
CA PRO A 224 5.41 -9.35 19.34
C PRO A 224 5.21 -10.10 20.66
N VAL A 225 6.29 -10.59 21.26
CA VAL A 225 6.30 -11.35 22.51
C VAL A 225 7.51 -10.99 23.39
N ASN A 226 7.42 -11.32 24.68
CA ASN A 226 8.47 -11.03 25.68
C ASN A 226 9.25 -12.25 26.18
N ASP A 227 8.68 -13.45 26.02
CA ASP A 227 9.26 -14.70 26.50
C ASP A 227 10.09 -15.40 25.39
N LEU A 228 11.26 -15.92 25.74
CA LEU A 228 12.16 -16.64 24.82
C LEU A 228 11.85 -18.15 24.73
N HIS A 229 11.09 -18.69 25.69
CA HIS A 229 10.76 -20.12 25.75
C HIS A 229 9.28 -20.34 25.48
N LEU A 230 8.91 -20.21 24.21
CA LEU A 230 7.54 -20.38 23.73
C LEU A 230 7.43 -21.62 22.83
N VAL A 231 6.27 -22.24 22.91
CA VAL A 231 5.87 -23.38 22.08
C VAL A 231 4.54 -23.02 21.43
N VAL A 232 4.43 -23.26 20.12
CA VAL A 232 3.19 -23.11 19.36
C VAL A 232 2.59 -24.49 19.10
N LYS A 233 1.30 -24.64 19.35
CA LYS A 233 0.52 -25.84 19.01
C LYS A 233 -0.67 -25.50 18.13
N GLY A 234 -0.99 -26.38 17.20
CA GLY A 234 -2.23 -26.33 16.42
C GLY A 234 -3.45 -26.79 17.22
N SER A 235 -4.62 -26.68 16.61
CA SER A 235 -5.90 -27.10 17.18
C SER A 235 -6.01 -28.61 17.42
N ASP A 236 -5.25 -29.41 16.67
CA ASP A 236 -5.11 -30.86 16.84
C ASP A 236 -4.11 -31.26 17.95
N GLY A 237 -3.48 -30.29 18.61
CA GLY A 237 -2.47 -30.49 19.64
C GLY A 237 -1.07 -30.82 19.10
N SER A 238 -0.89 -30.89 17.78
CA SER A 238 0.41 -31.01 17.13
C SER A 238 1.24 -29.75 17.39
N PHE A 239 2.55 -29.90 17.42
CA PHE A 239 3.45 -28.78 17.57
C PHE A 239 3.73 -28.15 16.21
N VAL A 240 3.80 -26.82 16.16
CA VAL A 240 4.10 -26.05 14.95
C VAL A 240 5.50 -25.44 15.09
N ASP A 241 6.32 -25.57 14.05
CA ASP A 241 7.64 -24.95 13.99
C ASP A 241 7.51 -23.44 14.21
N SER A 242 8.37 -22.88 15.06
CA SER A 242 8.36 -21.45 15.37
C SER A 242 9.77 -20.87 15.47
N GLN A 243 9.88 -19.60 15.10
CA GLN A 243 11.12 -18.84 15.09
C GLN A 243 10.95 -17.52 15.85
N LEU A 244 11.90 -17.20 16.72
CA LEU A 244 11.99 -15.91 17.41
C LEU A 244 12.99 -15.00 16.69
N VAL A 245 12.57 -13.80 16.33
CA VAL A 245 13.39 -12.76 15.71
C VAL A 245 13.45 -11.55 16.65
N GLU A 246 14.62 -11.02 16.95
CA GLU A 246 14.74 -9.83 17.80
C GLU A 246 14.04 -8.62 17.19
N VAL A 247 13.36 -7.82 18.03
CA VAL A 247 12.80 -6.53 17.61
C VAL A 247 13.96 -5.54 17.42
N ASP A 248 14.01 -4.87 16.27
CA ASP A 248 15.06 -3.92 15.94
C ASP A 248 14.83 -2.53 16.58
N ASN A 249 15.90 -1.73 16.61
CA ASN A 249 15.87 -0.40 17.20
C ASN A 249 15.00 0.60 16.41
N VAL A 250 14.91 0.47 15.08
CA VAL A 250 14.09 1.37 14.26
C VAL A 250 12.61 1.16 14.61
N THR A 251 12.17 -0.08 14.66
CA THR A 251 10.81 -0.45 15.10
C THR A 251 10.55 -0.03 16.55
N SER A 252 11.51 -0.22 17.45
CA SER A 252 11.38 0.22 18.86
C SER A 252 11.21 1.73 19.00
N ASN A 253 11.93 2.51 18.19
CA ASN A 253 11.81 3.97 18.16
C ASN A 253 10.47 4.42 17.56
N LEU A 254 10.01 3.77 16.48
CA LEU A 254 8.69 4.03 15.91
C LEU A 254 7.58 3.72 16.90
N ARG A 255 7.65 2.59 17.61
CA ARG A 255 6.70 2.23 18.67
C ARG A 255 6.57 3.36 19.68
N LYS A 256 7.69 3.83 20.24
CA LYS A 256 7.72 4.87 21.26
C LYS A 256 7.02 6.15 20.79
N LEU A 257 7.28 6.59 19.55
CA LEU A 257 6.70 7.81 18.99
C LEU A 257 5.21 7.62 18.64
N TYR A 258 4.91 6.60 17.84
CA TYR A 258 3.59 6.47 17.21
C TYR A 258 2.53 5.88 18.13
N VAL A 259 2.89 5.02 19.10
CA VAL A 259 1.91 4.60 20.12
C VAL A 259 1.45 5.81 20.94
N LYS A 260 2.37 6.73 21.26
CA LYS A 260 2.01 7.97 21.95
C LYS A 260 1.18 8.89 21.07
N ALA A 261 1.55 9.07 19.80
CA ALA A 261 0.79 9.90 18.87
C ALA A 261 -0.64 9.39 18.64
N TYR A 262 -0.82 8.07 18.51
CA TYR A 262 -2.13 7.48 18.19
C TYR A 262 -3.01 7.25 19.40
N LEU A 263 -2.42 6.83 20.53
CA LEU A 263 -3.17 6.36 21.71
C LEU A 263 -2.99 7.26 22.93
N GLY A 264 -2.08 8.23 22.90
CA GLY A 264 -1.78 9.11 24.04
C GLY A 264 -1.05 8.43 25.20
N ILE A 265 -0.54 7.20 25.01
CA ILE A 265 0.12 6.41 26.06
C ILE A 265 1.63 6.29 25.81
N ASN A 266 2.41 6.23 26.89
CA ASN A 266 3.84 5.94 26.81
C ASN A 266 4.09 4.42 26.84
N THR A 267 5.05 3.94 26.05
CA THR A 267 5.52 2.55 26.11
C THR A 267 7.01 2.52 26.44
N ASP A 268 7.35 2.18 27.69
CA ASP A 268 8.74 2.25 28.16
C ASP A 268 9.54 0.97 27.88
N LYS A 269 8.88 -0.13 27.54
CA LYS A 269 9.51 -1.42 27.25
C LYS A 269 8.98 -1.97 25.93
N PRO A 270 9.75 -1.89 24.83
CA PRO A 270 9.36 -2.57 23.60
C PRO A 270 9.41 -4.10 23.82
N PRO A 271 8.60 -4.87 23.09
CA PRO A 271 8.71 -6.32 23.08
C PRO A 271 10.11 -6.75 22.64
N LYS A 272 10.59 -7.87 23.16
CA LYS A 272 11.95 -8.34 22.86
C LYS A 272 12.02 -9.08 21.53
N TYR A 273 10.99 -9.85 21.20
CA TYR A 273 11.00 -10.76 20.05
C TYR A 273 9.71 -10.66 19.24
N TRP A 274 9.82 -11.05 17.98
CA TRP A 274 8.75 -11.47 17.11
C TRP A 274 8.67 -12.98 17.12
N LEU A 275 7.53 -13.54 17.49
CA LEU A 275 7.21 -14.95 17.29
C LEU A 275 6.66 -15.12 15.88
N VAL A 276 7.34 -15.94 15.09
CA VAL A 276 7.03 -16.26 13.70
C VAL A 276 6.68 -17.74 13.60
N PHE A 277 5.54 -18.08 13.01
CA PHE A 277 5.17 -19.45 12.68
C PHE A 277 4.23 -19.48 11.48
N GLN A 278 4.22 -20.60 10.74
CA GLN A 278 3.32 -20.76 9.60
C GLN A 278 1.95 -21.24 10.08
N ALA A 279 0.90 -20.55 9.67
CA ALA A 279 -0.48 -20.95 9.86
C ALA A 279 -1.03 -21.50 8.53
N SER A 280 -1.81 -22.58 8.58
CA SER A 280 -2.70 -22.99 7.48
C SER A 280 -4.15 -22.85 7.92
N VAL A 281 -4.95 -22.20 7.08
CA VAL A 281 -6.34 -21.84 7.40
C VAL A 281 -7.24 -22.17 6.21
N PRO A 282 -8.36 -22.88 6.44
CA PRO A 282 -9.27 -23.29 5.37
C PRO A 282 -9.92 -22.07 4.66
N PRO A 283 -10.48 -22.27 3.46
CA PRO A 283 -11.26 -21.25 2.74
C PRO A 283 -12.36 -20.65 3.62
N MET A 284 -12.47 -19.32 3.69
CA MET A 284 -13.53 -18.60 4.42
C MET A 284 -13.78 -19.13 5.85
N GLY A 285 -12.72 -19.63 6.50
CA GLY A 285 -12.78 -20.31 7.78
C GLY A 285 -11.70 -19.84 8.74
N TRP A 286 -11.57 -20.52 9.87
CA TRP A 286 -10.57 -20.19 10.88
C TRP A 286 -9.80 -21.40 11.36
N ASN A 287 -8.61 -21.15 11.92
CA ASN A 287 -7.85 -22.13 12.69
C ASN A 287 -7.30 -21.45 13.96
N THR A 288 -7.06 -22.26 15.00
CA THR A 288 -6.66 -21.75 16.32
C THR A 288 -5.32 -22.35 16.72
N TYR A 289 -4.42 -21.49 17.20
CA TYR A 289 -3.09 -21.81 17.66
C TYR A 289 -2.92 -21.44 19.12
N PHE A 290 -2.20 -22.27 19.87
CA PHE A 290 -1.97 -22.10 21.29
C PHE A 290 -0.49 -21.86 21.57
N VAL A 291 -0.17 -20.69 22.12
CA VAL A 291 1.19 -20.31 22.51
C VAL A 291 1.33 -20.46 24.03
N SER A 292 2.31 -21.23 24.48
CA SER A 292 2.52 -21.50 25.91
C SER A 292 3.98 -21.75 26.25
N LYS A 293 4.30 -21.73 27.55
CA LYS A 293 5.61 -22.17 28.05
C LYS A 293 5.70 -23.71 28.07
N PRO A 294 6.86 -24.30 27.74
CA PRO A 294 7.03 -25.75 27.76
C PRO A 294 6.81 -26.32 29.17
N LYS A 295 6.14 -27.48 29.26
CA LYS A 295 6.01 -28.24 30.51
C LYS A 295 7.19 -29.21 30.62
N GLY A 296 8.08 -28.98 31.59
CA GLY A 296 9.23 -29.83 31.92
C GLY A 296 10.58 -29.31 31.41
N ALA A 297 11.63 -29.51 32.23
CA ALA A 297 13.00 -29.16 31.89
C ALA A 297 13.50 -30.03 30.72
N GLY A 298 13.82 -29.42 29.57
CA GLY A 298 14.45 -30.11 28.43
C GLY A 298 13.59 -30.30 27.16
N SER A 299 12.39 -29.69 27.04
CA SER A 299 11.57 -29.80 25.81
C SER A 299 11.75 -28.61 24.85
N ASN A 300 12.98 -28.34 24.41
CA ASN A 300 13.26 -27.38 23.33
C ASN A 300 13.00 -28.03 21.96
N ARG A 301 11.80 -28.59 21.74
CA ARG A 301 11.61 -29.53 20.61
C ARG A 301 11.47 -28.84 19.25
N MET A 302 10.88 -27.63 19.13
CA MET A 302 10.62 -26.97 17.81
C MET A 302 10.57 -25.42 17.84
N GLY A 303 11.26 -24.78 18.80
CA GLY A 303 11.38 -23.32 18.87
C GLY A 303 12.83 -22.89 18.60
N TYR A 304 13.04 -22.06 17.57
CA TYR A 304 14.36 -21.61 17.15
C TYR A 304 14.56 -20.13 17.47
N VAL A 305 15.69 -19.79 18.09
CA VAL A 305 16.12 -18.39 18.19
C VAL A 305 16.99 -18.09 16.99
N SER A 306 16.64 -17.05 16.24
CA SER A 306 17.39 -16.67 15.04
C SER A 306 18.83 -16.29 15.38
N SER A 307 19.77 -16.66 14.53
CA SER A 307 21.18 -16.30 14.71
C SER A 307 21.54 -15.07 13.89
N ILE A 308 22.35 -14.18 14.49
CA ILE A 308 22.98 -13.08 13.76
C ILE A 308 24.18 -13.68 13.02
N ALA A 309 24.19 -13.51 11.70
CA ALA A 309 25.31 -13.95 10.89
C ALA A 309 26.29 -12.81 10.62
N SER A 310 27.57 -13.04 10.93
CA SER A 310 28.65 -12.18 10.44
C SER A 310 28.95 -12.51 8.98
N PRO A 311 29.02 -11.51 8.07
CA PRO A 311 29.47 -11.73 6.70
C PRO A 311 30.92 -12.23 6.70
N SER A 312 31.19 -13.42 6.16
CA SER A 312 32.54 -14.00 6.08
C SER A 312 33.10 -14.08 4.66
N LYS A 313 32.29 -13.71 3.66
CA LYS A 313 32.61 -13.72 2.22
C LYS A 313 32.28 -12.36 1.61
N ASP A 314 32.73 -12.12 0.38
CA ASP A 314 32.43 -10.89 -0.38
C ASP A 314 30.93 -10.70 -0.67
N THR A 315 30.15 -11.78 -0.57
CA THR A 315 28.70 -11.78 -0.74
C THR A 315 28.01 -12.55 0.38
N VAL A 316 26.76 -12.18 0.64
CA VAL A 316 25.86 -12.87 1.57
C VAL A 316 24.64 -13.37 0.82
N GLU A 317 24.45 -14.69 0.81
CA GLU A 317 23.22 -15.32 0.31
C GLU A 317 22.24 -15.57 1.48
N VAL A 318 20.95 -15.30 1.21
CA VAL A 318 19.82 -15.53 2.12
C VAL A 318 18.66 -16.18 1.37
N GLY A 319 17.79 -16.86 2.14
CA GLY A 319 16.58 -17.51 1.66
C GLY A 319 16.54 -18.95 2.19
N PRO A 320 15.62 -19.30 3.09
CA PRO A 320 15.51 -20.69 3.58
C PRO A 320 14.87 -21.63 2.54
N GLY A 321 14.11 -21.10 1.57
CA GLY A 321 13.40 -21.85 0.53
C GLY A 321 14.12 -21.92 -0.83
N SER A 322 13.34 -22.03 -1.91
CA SER A 322 13.80 -22.11 -3.30
C SER A 322 14.28 -20.79 -3.87
N LEU A 323 13.70 -19.67 -3.45
CA LEU A 323 14.16 -18.32 -3.77
C LEU A 323 15.37 -17.96 -2.89
N LYS A 324 16.45 -17.56 -3.55
CA LYS A 324 17.66 -17.03 -2.93
C LYS A 324 17.90 -15.59 -3.41
N MET A 325 18.39 -14.76 -2.51
CA MET A 325 18.89 -13.42 -2.83
C MET A 325 20.32 -13.28 -2.37
N THR A 326 21.16 -12.67 -3.22
CA THR A 326 22.57 -12.44 -2.92
C THR A 326 22.82 -10.94 -2.75
N PHE A 327 23.46 -10.58 -1.65
CA PHE A 327 23.83 -9.20 -1.30
C PHE A 327 25.35 -9.04 -1.34
N SER A 328 25.81 -7.88 -1.78
CA SER A 328 27.24 -7.53 -1.71
C SER A 328 27.60 -7.16 -0.27
N SER A 329 28.65 -7.76 0.28
CA SER A 329 29.17 -7.37 1.60
C SER A 329 29.87 -6.01 1.58
N ALA A 330 30.33 -5.56 0.41
CA ALA A 330 31.00 -4.27 0.24
C ALA A 330 30.02 -3.09 0.14
N SER A 331 28.94 -3.23 -0.63
CA SER A 331 27.93 -2.17 -0.81
C SER A 331 26.68 -2.35 0.06
N GLY A 332 26.42 -3.56 0.56
CA GLY A 332 25.19 -3.90 1.28
C GLY A 332 23.96 -4.03 0.39
N GLN A 333 24.10 -3.97 -0.93
CA GLN A 333 22.97 -3.95 -1.85
C GLN A 333 22.70 -5.32 -2.46
N LEU A 334 21.46 -5.54 -2.87
CA LEU A 334 21.06 -6.69 -3.66
C LEU A 334 21.87 -6.74 -4.97
N THR A 335 22.29 -7.93 -5.36
CA THR A 335 23.07 -8.15 -6.60
C THR A 335 22.45 -9.22 -7.50
N ARG A 336 21.66 -10.15 -6.94
CA ARG A 336 21.10 -11.28 -7.68
C ARG A 336 19.85 -11.82 -7.00
N MET A 337 18.87 -12.22 -7.81
CA MET A 337 17.74 -13.07 -7.42
C MET A 337 17.80 -14.37 -8.20
N PHE A 338 17.72 -15.50 -7.50
CA PHE A 338 17.80 -16.83 -8.08
C PHE A 338 16.71 -17.73 -7.50
N ASN A 339 16.03 -18.51 -8.34
CA ASN A 339 15.05 -19.48 -7.89
C ASN A 339 15.40 -20.87 -8.43
N SER A 340 15.69 -21.80 -7.52
CA SER A 340 16.16 -23.15 -7.87
C SER A 340 15.11 -24.03 -8.53
N ILE A 341 13.82 -23.78 -8.29
CA ILE A 341 12.71 -24.55 -8.87
C ILE A 341 12.44 -24.08 -10.30
N THR A 342 12.32 -22.76 -10.50
CA THR A 342 11.99 -22.20 -11.82
C THR A 342 13.21 -22.11 -12.72
N GLY A 343 14.42 -22.13 -12.17
CA GLY A 343 15.69 -21.92 -12.88
C GLY A 343 15.91 -20.48 -13.31
N VAL A 344 15.19 -19.53 -12.68
CA VAL A 344 15.42 -18.10 -12.89
C VAL A 344 16.71 -17.70 -12.22
N ASP A 345 17.53 -16.95 -12.95
CA ASP A 345 18.78 -16.36 -12.47
C ASP A 345 18.91 -14.97 -13.09
N LEU A 346 18.72 -13.94 -12.25
CA LEU A 346 18.67 -12.55 -12.68
C LEU A 346 19.62 -11.69 -11.83
N PRO A 347 20.67 -11.10 -12.45
CA PRO A 347 21.42 -10.00 -11.86
C PRO A 347 20.50 -8.79 -11.70
N ILE A 348 20.34 -8.32 -10.47
CA ILE A 348 19.41 -7.24 -10.12
C ILE A 348 19.95 -6.45 -8.94
N GLN A 349 19.81 -5.14 -9.01
CA GLN A 349 20.20 -4.21 -7.97
C GLN A 349 18.97 -3.49 -7.44
N GLN A 350 18.95 -3.20 -6.13
CA GLN A 350 17.93 -2.37 -5.50
C GLN A 350 18.60 -1.20 -4.80
N SER A 351 18.07 0.01 -4.96
CA SER A 351 18.54 1.22 -4.29
C SER A 351 17.39 2.18 -3.98
N PHE A 352 17.59 3.01 -2.95
CA PHE A 352 16.74 4.19 -2.73
C PHE A 352 17.36 5.43 -3.38
N LEU A 353 16.51 6.21 -4.03
CA LEU A 353 16.85 7.52 -4.60
C LEU A 353 15.74 8.52 -4.24
N TRP A 354 15.95 9.80 -4.53
CA TRP A 354 14.90 10.79 -4.48
C TRP A 354 15.02 11.80 -5.62
N TYR A 355 13.88 12.26 -6.12
CA TYR A 355 13.79 13.42 -6.99
C TYR A 355 13.68 14.69 -6.13
N GLY A 356 14.43 15.73 -6.51
CA GLY A 356 14.21 17.07 -5.96
C GLY A 356 12.92 17.64 -6.52
N SER A 357 12.05 18.16 -5.66
CA SER A 357 10.82 18.83 -6.08
C SER A 357 11.15 20.19 -6.69
N ASN A 358 10.68 20.44 -7.92
CA ASN A 358 10.82 21.75 -8.56
C ASN A 358 9.88 22.77 -7.88
N ASN A 359 10.37 23.98 -7.62
CA ASN A 359 9.61 25.05 -6.97
C ASN A 359 8.99 26.05 -7.96
N GLY A 360 9.09 25.78 -9.26
CA GLY A 360 8.85 26.75 -10.32
C GLY A 360 10.08 27.61 -10.61
N ASP A 361 10.08 28.25 -11.77
CA ASP A 361 11.11 29.18 -12.22
C ASP A 361 10.49 30.38 -12.95
N GLY A 362 11.32 31.30 -13.44
CA GLY A 362 10.85 32.51 -14.12
C GLY A 362 10.18 32.26 -15.48
N ALA A 363 10.35 31.09 -16.08
CA ALA A 363 9.70 30.71 -17.34
C ALA A 363 8.39 29.95 -17.11
N ASP A 364 8.35 29.08 -16.09
CA ASP A 364 7.16 28.37 -15.65
C ASP A 364 7.12 28.24 -14.12
N SER A 365 6.15 28.91 -13.50
CA SER A 365 5.96 28.94 -12.05
C SER A 365 5.40 27.64 -11.45
N GLN A 366 5.09 26.61 -12.26
CA GLN A 366 4.50 25.36 -11.77
C GLN A 366 5.42 24.65 -10.76
N ALA A 367 5.04 24.53 -9.50
CA ALA A 367 5.77 23.71 -8.53
C ALA A 367 5.31 22.23 -8.55
N SER A 368 6.11 21.33 -7.98
CA SER A 368 5.61 20.03 -7.50
C SER A 368 4.72 20.26 -6.27
N GLY A 369 3.71 19.42 -6.07
CA GLY A 369 2.78 19.56 -4.94
C GLY A 369 1.94 18.31 -4.70
N ALA A 370 0.77 18.46 -4.07
CA ALA A 370 -0.08 17.31 -3.74
C ALA A 370 -0.60 16.57 -4.98
N TYR A 371 -0.93 17.29 -6.06
CA TYR A 371 -1.39 16.75 -7.34
C TYR A 371 -0.23 16.45 -8.28
N ILE A 372 0.61 17.45 -8.47
CA ILE A 372 1.60 17.49 -9.54
C ILE A 372 2.93 16.91 -9.07
N PHE A 373 3.53 16.10 -9.94
CA PHE A 373 4.92 15.71 -9.81
C PHE A 373 5.72 16.46 -10.88
N ARG A 374 6.54 17.43 -10.45
CA ARG A 374 7.49 18.13 -11.31
C ARG A 374 8.89 17.96 -10.68
N PRO A 375 9.68 16.97 -11.11
CA PRO A 375 11.06 16.87 -10.65
C PRO A 375 11.88 18.08 -11.15
N ASP A 376 12.94 18.44 -10.44
CA ASP A 376 13.84 19.57 -10.77
C ASP A 376 14.65 19.40 -12.06
N GLY A 377 14.49 18.28 -12.77
CA GLY A 377 15.18 17.95 -14.01
C GLY A 377 16.56 17.31 -13.80
N SER A 378 17.07 17.25 -12.56
CA SER A 378 18.31 16.56 -12.24
C SER A 378 18.13 15.04 -12.23
N THR A 379 19.24 14.31 -12.36
CA THR A 379 19.22 12.87 -12.09
C THR A 379 18.90 12.64 -10.61
N PRO A 380 18.00 11.70 -10.26
CA PRO A 380 17.61 11.50 -8.87
C PRO A 380 18.81 11.13 -8.02
N THR A 381 18.86 11.70 -6.82
CA THR A 381 20.00 11.56 -5.91
C THR A 381 19.95 10.20 -5.25
N VAL A 382 21.05 9.44 -5.34
CA VAL A 382 21.21 8.15 -4.64
C VAL A 382 21.35 8.39 -3.14
N VAL A 383 20.52 7.73 -2.34
CA VAL A 383 20.52 7.90 -0.88
C VAL A 383 21.80 7.39 -0.25
N SER A 384 22.24 6.19 -0.63
CA SER A 384 23.53 5.63 -0.24
C SER A 384 23.98 4.54 -1.21
N ARG A 385 25.30 4.45 -1.40
CA ARG A 385 25.98 3.39 -2.16
C ARG A 385 26.65 2.34 -1.27
N SER A 386 26.72 2.59 0.03
CA SER A 386 27.30 1.68 1.04
C SER A 386 26.33 1.60 2.22
N VAL A 387 25.74 0.43 2.39
CA VAL A 387 24.61 0.19 3.29
C VAL A 387 25.01 -0.86 4.32
N PRO A 388 25.09 -0.52 5.61
CA PRO A 388 25.35 -1.51 6.64
C PRO A 388 24.31 -2.63 6.64
N LEU A 389 24.77 -3.88 6.75
CA LEU A 389 23.92 -5.07 6.80
C LEU A 389 23.92 -5.69 8.20
N LYS A 390 22.73 -6.02 8.70
CA LYS A 390 22.53 -7.04 9.74
C LYS A 390 21.72 -8.18 9.13
N VAL A 391 22.26 -9.39 9.18
CA VAL A 391 21.63 -10.58 8.59
C VAL A 391 21.17 -11.50 9.72
N ILE A 392 19.89 -11.83 9.69
CA ILE A 392 19.23 -12.74 10.61
C ILE A 392 18.90 -14.01 9.83
N ARG A 393 19.33 -15.17 10.34
CA ARG A 393 19.01 -16.47 9.74
C ARG A 393 18.17 -17.33 10.66
N GLY A 394 17.23 -18.05 10.06
CA GLY A 394 16.45 -19.05 10.75
C GLY A 394 15.70 -19.99 9.81
N PRO A 395 15.07 -21.04 10.36
CA PRO A 395 14.45 -22.08 9.55
C PRO A 395 13.18 -21.62 8.83
N LEU A 396 12.51 -20.57 9.31
CA LEU A 396 11.25 -20.06 8.77
C LEU A 396 11.43 -18.75 7.99
N VAL A 397 12.36 -17.90 8.38
CA VAL A 397 12.64 -16.63 7.70
C VAL A 397 14.10 -16.24 7.83
N ASP A 398 14.67 -15.81 6.71
CA ASP A 398 15.90 -15.02 6.69
C ASP A 398 15.56 -13.54 6.48
N GLU A 399 16.22 -12.65 7.23
CA GLU A 399 16.05 -11.20 7.10
C GLU A 399 17.38 -10.49 6.83
N VAL A 400 17.37 -9.51 5.93
CA VAL A 400 18.48 -8.59 5.68
C VAL A 400 18.05 -7.18 6.02
N HIS A 401 18.63 -6.64 7.07
CA HIS A 401 18.36 -5.31 7.61
C HIS A 401 19.34 -4.31 7.02
N GLN A 402 18.84 -3.24 6.43
CA GLN A 402 19.59 -2.27 5.63
C GLN A 402 19.29 -0.85 6.09
N GLN A 403 20.31 -0.14 6.60
CA GLN A 403 20.20 1.28 6.96
C GLN A 403 20.79 2.15 5.83
N PHE A 404 19.95 2.68 4.95
CA PHE A 404 20.42 3.49 3.82
C PHE A 404 20.82 4.92 4.25
N SER A 405 20.08 5.51 5.19
CA SER A 405 20.36 6.82 5.77
C SER A 405 19.69 6.91 7.15
N PRO A 406 19.92 7.95 7.97
CA PRO A 406 19.20 8.12 9.24
C PRO A 406 17.67 8.12 9.15
N TRP A 407 17.11 8.32 7.94
CA TRP A 407 15.67 8.45 7.68
C TRP A 407 15.16 7.44 6.63
N ILE A 408 16.00 6.51 6.16
CA ILE A 408 15.58 5.39 5.29
C ILE A 408 16.18 4.09 5.81
N TYR A 409 15.29 3.17 6.19
CA TYR A 409 15.61 1.83 6.64
C TYR A 409 14.75 0.80 5.89
N GLN A 410 15.31 -0.37 5.61
CA GLN A 410 14.64 -1.45 4.90
C GLN A 410 14.94 -2.80 5.54
N VAL A 411 13.95 -3.69 5.54
CA VAL A 411 14.14 -5.12 5.85
C VAL A 411 13.67 -5.94 4.66
N THR A 412 14.59 -6.71 4.06
CA THR A 412 14.25 -7.71 3.04
C THR A 412 14.07 -9.06 3.73
N ARG A 413 12.89 -9.66 3.61
CA ARG A 413 12.52 -10.94 4.22
C ARG A 413 12.27 -12.00 3.16
N LEU A 414 12.86 -13.18 3.36
CA LEU A 414 12.60 -14.38 2.59
C LEU A 414 12.05 -15.43 3.54
N TYR A 415 10.74 -15.65 3.47
CA TYR A 415 10.08 -16.71 4.21
C TYR A 415 10.27 -18.06 3.52
N LYS A 416 10.33 -19.12 4.32
CA LYS A 416 10.35 -20.50 3.84
C LYS A 416 9.09 -20.74 3.00
N ASP A 417 9.27 -21.44 1.88
CA ASP A 417 8.21 -21.80 0.93
C ASP A 417 7.48 -20.62 0.25
N LYS A 418 7.92 -19.36 0.45
CA LYS A 418 7.48 -18.22 -0.37
C LYS A 418 8.38 -18.07 -1.60
N GLU A 419 7.73 -17.86 -2.75
CA GLU A 419 8.42 -17.66 -4.05
C GLU A 419 8.79 -16.20 -4.32
N HIS A 420 8.69 -15.32 -3.31
CA HIS A 420 8.94 -13.89 -3.45
C HIS A 420 9.64 -13.34 -2.22
N ALA A 421 10.26 -12.17 -2.37
CA ALA A 421 10.80 -11.40 -1.26
C ALA A 421 9.77 -10.38 -0.78
N GLU A 422 9.64 -10.23 0.53
CA GLU A 422 8.91 -9.13 1.15
C GLU A 422 9.91 -8.05 1.55
N VAL A 423 9.70 -6.83 1.07
CA VAL A 423 10.61 -5.72 1.33
C VAL A 423 9.87 -4.62 2.07
N GLU A 424 10.08 -4.57 3.38
CA GLU A 424 9.49 -3.57 4.27
C GLU A 424 10.38 -2.32 4.28
N TYR A 425 9.83 -1.18 3.88
CA TYR A 425 10.49 0.11 3.94
C TYR A 425 10.00 0.92 5.13
N THR A 426 10.89 1.75 5.68
CA THR A 426 10.61 2.78 6.66
C THR A 426 11.26 4.07 6.16
N ILE A 427 10.46 5.02 5.69
CA ILE A 427 10.91 6.27 5.08
C ILE A 427 10.39 7.44 5.90
N GLY A 428 11.30 8.21 6.48
CA GLY A 428 11.04 9.44 7.19
C GLY A 428 11.68 9.49 8.58
N PRO A 429 11.70 10.66 9.24
CA PRO A 429 11.23 11.95 8.72
C PRO A 429 12.04 12.42 7.50
N ILE A 430 11.38 12.77 6.39
CA ILE A 430 12.10 13.27 5.21
C ILE A 430 12.69 14.64 5.56
N PRO A 431 14.02 14.82 5.47
CA PRO A 431 14.66 16.08 5.85
C PRO A 431 14.37 17.14 4.78
N VAL A 432 13.96 18.33 5.23
CA VAL A 432 13.68 19.49 4.36
C VAL A 432 14.33 20.78 4.86
N ASN A 433 15.20 20.68 5.86
CA ASN A 433 15.93 21.83 6.44
C ASN A 433 16.92 22.46 5.44
N ASP A 434 17.23 21.74 4.35
CA ASP A 434 18.01 22.22 3.21
C ASP A 434 17.18 23.01 2.20
N GLY A 435 15.88 23.20 2.44
CA GLY A 435 14.98 23.92 1.54
C GLY A 435 14.58 23.13 0.29
N ILE A 436 14.88 21.82 0.23
CA ILE A 436 14.62 20.97 -0.93
C ILE A 436 13.53 19.96 -0.59
N GLY A 437 12.39 20.04 -1.29
CA GLY A 437 11.36 18.98 -1.27
C GLY A 437 11.90 17.69 -1.89
N LYS A 438 11.54 16.53 -1.32
CA LYS A 438 12.09 15.23 -1.73
C LYS A 438 10.99 14.22 -1.97
N GLU A 439 11.09 13.54 -3.11
CA GLU A 439 10.13 12.54 -3.57
C GLU A 439 10.87 11.21 -3.72
N VAL A 440 10.68 10.33 -2.73
CA VAL A 440 11.54 9.18 -2.45
C VAL A 440 11.07 7.96 -3.22
N ILE A 441 11.98 7.35 -3.96
CA ILE A 441 11.74 6.15 -4.77
C ILE A 441 12.59 4.97 -4.31
N THR A 442 12.05 3.76 -4.44
CA THR A 442 12.87 2.56 -4.62
C THR A 442 13.06 2.33 -6.12
N ARG A 443 14.25 1.89 -6.53
CA ARG A 443 14.53 1.48 -7.91
C ARG A 443 15.15 0.09 -7.93
N LEU A 444 14.56 -0.78 -8.74
CA LEU A 444 15.10 -2.07 -9.13
C LEU A 444 15.69 -1.94 -10.52
N THR A 445 16.95 -2.33 -10.69
CA THR A 445 17.66 -2.28 -11.98
C THR A 445 18.17 -3.68 -12.29
N ALA A 446 17.65 -4.29 -13.35
CA ALA A 446 18.08 -5.57 -13.87
C ALA A 446 18.63 -5.41 -15.30
N ASN A 447 19.46 -6.36 -15.73
CA ASN A 447 19.96 -6.40 -17.11
C ASN A 447 18.92 -7.03 -18.05
N MET A 448 17.75 -6.39 -18.17
CA MET A 448 16.62 -6.84 -18.99
C MET A 448 16.42 -5.86 -20.15
N VAL A 449 16.23 -6.39 -21.37
CA VAL A 449 15.92 -5.59 -22.55
C VAL A 449 14.40 -5.46 -22.67
N THR A 450 13.82 -4.46 -21.99
CA THR A 450 12.36 -4.29 -21.87
C THR A 450 11.75 -3.45 -23.01
N ASN A 451 12.58 -2.87 -23.87
CA ASN A 451 12.19 -2.12 -25.07
C ASN A 451 11.12 -1.06 -24.78
N HIS A 452 11.42 -0.15 -23.85
CA HIS A 452 10.55 0.94 -23.40
C HIS A 452 9.20 0.52 -22.80
N THR A 453 8.93 -0.79 -22.70
CA THR A 453 7.62 -1.33 -22.34
C THR A 453 7.60 -1.80 -20.89
N PHE A 454 6.53 -1.44 -20.19
CA PHE A 454 6.23 -1.91 -18.84
C PHE A 454 4.71 -2.03 -18.67
N TYR A 455 4.26 -2.66 -17.59
CA TYR A 455 2.84 -2.92 -17.38
C TYR A 455 2.42 -2.49 -15.98
N THR A 456 1.33 -1.73 -15.88
CA THR A 456 0.74 -1.30 -14.61
C THR A 456 -0.73 -1.68 -14.54
N ASP A 457 -1.22 -1.99 -13.34
CA ASP A 457 -2.63 -2.33 -13.16
C ASP A 457 -3.57 -1.12 -13.28
N SER A 458 -4.82 -1.37 -13.68
CA SER A 458 -5.94 -0.44 -13.60
C SER A 458 -6.83 -0.84 -12.43
N ASN A 459 -6.82 -0.03 -11.36
CA ASN A 459 -7.61 -0.23 -10.13
C ASN A 459 -7.51 -1.65 -9.54
N GLY A 460 -6.33 -2.27 -9.61
CA GLY A 460 -6.07 -3.61 -9.10
C GLY A 460 -6.50 -4.76 -10.03
N ARG A 461 -6.94 -4.46 -11.25
CA ARG A 461 -7.50 -5.43 -12.21
C ARG A 461 -6.61 -5.60 -13.44
N ASP A 462 -7.03 -5.11 -14.59
CA ASP A 462 -6.37 -5.27 -15.88
C ASP A 462 -4.97 -4.67 -15.86
N PHE A 463 -3.99 -5.36 -16.45
CA PHE A 463 -2.66 -4.79 -16.65
C PHE A 463 -2.63 -4.12 -18.02
N LEU A 464 -2.40 -2.81 -18.05
CA LEU A 464 -2.28 -2.06 -19.30
C LEU A 464 -0.81 -1.98 -19.69
N LYS A 465 -0.54 -2.15 -20.99
CA LYS A 465 0.79 -1.95 -21.56
C LYS A 465 1.07 -0.45 -21.59
N ARG A 466 2.18 -0.06 -20.98
CA ARG A 466 2.71 1.31 -20.99
C ARG A 466 3.97 1.33 -21.84
N VAL A 467 4.09 2.35 -22.67
CA VAL A 467 5.30 2.59 -23.49
C VAL A 467 5.83 3.95 -23.11
N ARG A 468 7.10 3.99 -22.68
CA ARG A 468 7.78 5.22 -22.27
C ARG A 468 7.74 6.24 -23.40
N ASP A 469 7.38 7.48 -23.10
CA ASP A 469 7.33 8.61 -24.03
C ASP A 469 6.38 8.41 -25.24
N TYR A 470 5.30 7.64 -25.05
CA TYR A 470 4.32 7.35 -26.10
C TYR A 470 2.87 7.50 -25.61
N ARG A 471 1.97 7.88 -26.53
CA ARG A 471 0.52 7.94 -26.34
C ARG A 471 -0.16 7.39 -27.59
N GLU A 472 -1.17 6.55 -27.39
CA GLU A 472 -1.90 5.91 -28.50
C GLU A 472 -2.81 6.90 -29.23
N ASP A 473 -3.47 7.81 -28.50
CA ASP A 473 -4.53 8.64 -29.05
C ASP A 473 -4.03 9.99 -29.62
N TRP A 474 -2.75 10.36 -29.45
CA TRP A 474 -2.15 11.58 -29.99
C TRP A 474 -0.62 11.53 -30.05
N ASP A 475 -0.03 12.37 -30.91
CA ASP A 475 1.43 12.54 -31.00
C ASP A 475 1.97 13.30 -29.78
N LEU A 476 2.59 12.58 -28.85
CA LEU A 476 3.13 13.16 -27.61
C LEU A 476 4.33 14.07 -27.88
N GLN A 477 4.25 15.32 -27.42
CA GLN A 477 5.41 16.18 -27.23
C GLN A 477 5.97 15.97 -25.83
N VAL A 478 7.18 15.40 -25.74
CA VAL A 478 7.80 15.06 -24.45
C VAL A 478 8.32 16.31 -23.76
N THR A 479 7.63 16.75 -22.71
CA THR A 479 8.00 17.91 -21.90
C THR A 479 8.52 17.50 -20.52
N GLN A 480 8.07 16.36 -20.00
CA GLN A 480 8.43 15.81 -18.70
C GLN A 480 8.75 14.32 -18.84
N PRO A 481 10.00 13.93 -19.15
CA PRO A 481 10.37 12.55 -19.46
C PRO A 481 10.30 11.60 -18.24
N VAL A 482 10.19 12.15 -17.03
CA VAL A 482 9.96 11.36 -15.81
C VAL A 482 8.47 11.39 -15.46
N ALA A 483 7.92 12.55 -15.10
CA ALA A 483 6.54 12.65 -14.62
C ALA A 483 5.50 12.19 -15.65
N GLY A 484 5.72 12.44 -16.94
CA GLY A 484 4.87 11.96 -18.03
C GLY A 484 4.87 10.44 -18.22
N ASN A 485 5.75 9.71 -17.54
CA ASN A 485 5.84 8.26 -17.57
C ASN A 485 5.50 7.59 -16.24
N TYR A 486 5.02 8.33 -15.25
CA TYR A 486 4.47 7.77 -14.01
C TYR A 486 3.02 7.35 -14.21
N TYR A 487 2.66 6.19 -13.66
CA TYR A 487 1.31 5.62 -13.71
C TYR A 487 0.87 5.19 -12.31
N PRO A 488 -0.45 5.18 -12.02
CA PRO A 488 -0.94 4.69 -10.75
C PRO A 488 -0.82 3.16 -10.69
N VAL A 489 -0.49 2.65 -9.52
CA VAL A 489 -0.41 1.21 -9.23
C VAL A 489 -1.19 0.92 -7.95
N ASN A 490 -2.11 -0.04 -8.01
CA ASN A 490 -2.92 -0.46 -6.85
C ASN A 490 -2.72 -1.94 -6.51
N LEU A 491 -2.34 -2.77 -7.48
CA LEU A 491 -1.93 -4.17 -7.32
C LEU A 491 -0.41 -4.28 -7.48
N GLY A 492 0.12 -3.80 -8.60
CA GLY A 492 1.53 -3.93 -8.92
C GLY A 492 1.90 -3.50 -10.34
N MET A 493 3.18 -3.69 -10.67
CA MET A 493 3.70 -3.50 -12.02
C MET A 493 4.67 -4.63 -12.38
N TYR A 494 4.92 -4.81 -13.67
CA TYR A 494 5.96 -5.73 -14.12
C TYR A 494 6.61 -5.28 -15.43
N VAL A 495 7.80 -5.83 -15.68
CA VAL A 495 8.54 -5.71 -16.94
C VAL A 495 8.93 -7.10 -17.44
N THR A 496 9.16 -7.23 -18.75
CA THR A 496 9.61 -8.47 -19.37
C THR A 496 10.55 -8.20 -20.54
N ASP A 497 11.49 -9.11 -20.78
CA ASP A 497 12.47 -9.09 -21.87
C ASP A 497 12.30 -10.26 -22.85
N GLY A 498 11.17 -10.98 -22.77
CA GLY A 498 10.92 -12.20 -23.55
C GLY A 498 11.50 -13.48 -22.95
N LYS A 499 12.33 -13.39 -21.89
CA LYS A 499 12.86 -14.55 -21.16
C LYS A 499 12.33 -14.60 -19.72
N TYR A 500 12.41 -13.48 -19.02
CA TYR A 500 11.99 -13.33 -17.64
C TYR A 500 10.89 -12.27 -17.48
N GLU A 501 10.16 -12.38 -16.38
CA GLU A 501 9.24 -11.36 -15.87
C GLU A 501 9.73 -10.91 -14.49
N LEU A 502 10.05 -9.63 -14.34
CA LEU A 502 10.31 -9.02 -13.03
C LEU A 502 9.04 -8.29 -12.60
N SER A 503 8.47 -8.71 -11.47
CA SER A 503 7.18 -8.22 -10.98
C SER A 503 7.30 -7.64 -9.58
N VAL A 504 6.59 -6.53 -9.33
CA VAL A 504 6.49 -5.87 -8.02
C VAL A 504 5.02 -5.71 -7.66
N LEU A 505 4.61 -6.16 -6.48
CA LEU A 505 3.29 -5.88 -5.90
C LEU A 505 3.41 -4.88 -4.75
N VAL A 506 2.33 -4.16 -4.48
CA VAL A 506 2.29 -3.07 -3.50
C VAL A 506 1.22 -3.29 -2.44
N ASP A 507 1.47 -2.82 -1.22
CA ASP A 507 0.50 -2.85 -0.11
C ASP A 507 -0.47 -1.65 -0.09
N ARG A 508 -0.33 -0.70 -1.02
CA ARG A 508 -1.13 0.52 -1.12
C ARG A 508 -1.04 1.15 -2.50
N ALA A 509 -1.88 2.14 -2.77
CA ALA A 509 -1.78 2.95 -3.98
C ALA A 509 -0.45 3.75 -4.00
N VAL A 510 0.29 3.68 -5.10
CA VAL A 510 1.56 4.40 -5.32
C VAL A 510 1.72 4.78 -6.78
N GLY A 511 2.57 5.77 -7.06
CA GLY A 511 3.07 6.07 -8.40
C GLY A 511 4.27 5.20 -8.77
N ALA A 512 4.31 4.71 -10.00
CA ALA A 512 5.35 3.82 -10.48
C ALA A 512 5.72 4.07 -11.95
N SER A 513 6.92 3.70 -12.34
CA SER A 513 7.41 3.85 -13.71
C SER A 513 8.54 2.87 -14.06
N SER A 514 8.87 2.84 -15.36
CA SER A 514 10.12 2.31 -15.90
C SER A 514 10.78 3.42 -16.72
N ILE A 515 11.73 4.15 -16.11
CA ILE A 515 12.39 5.32 -16.74
C ILE A 515 13.52 4.93 -17.68
N GLN A 516 14.13 3.76 -17.47
CA GLN A 516 15.10 3.15 -18.39
C GLN A 516 14.79 1.67 -18.53
N ASP A 517 15.30 1.07 -19.60
CA ASP A 517 15.08 -0.35 -19.83
C ASP A 517 15.69 -1.21 -18.72
N GLY A 518 14.96 -2.27 -18.37
CA GLY A 518 15.29 -3.14 -17.25
C GLY A 518 15.12 -2.52 -15.86
N GLN A 519 14.52 -1.32 -15.78
CA GLN A 519 14.22 -0.67 -14.50
C GLN A 519 12.73 -0.73 -14.14
N ILE A 520 12.49 -0.88 -12.83
CA ILE A 520 11.22 -0.58 -12.17
C ILE A 520 11.52 0.42 -11.06
N GLU A 521 10.75 1.49 -10.95
CA GLU A 521 10.77 2.37 -9.78
C GLU A 521 9.38 2.66 -9.22
N MET A 522 9.31 2.75 -7.89
CA MET A 522 8.09 3.06 -7.14
C MET A 522 8.36 4.23 -6.22
N MET A 523 7.51 5.24 -6.24
CA MET A 523 7.56 6.37 -5.31
C MET A 523 6.76 6.03 -4.06
N PHE A 524 7.40 6.01 -2.90
CA PHE A 524 6.78 5.55 -1.65
C PHE A 524 6.48 6.66 -0.64
N HIS A 525 7.16 7.79 -0.73
CA HIS A 525 6.89 8.93 0.16
C HIS A 525 7.34 10.25 -0.47
N ARG A 526 6.64 11.33 -0.14
CA ARG A 526 6.86 12.68 -0.67
C ARG A 526 6.74 13.68 0.47
N ARG A 527 7.65 14.64 0.53
CA ARG A 527 7.55 15.81 1.40
C ARG A 527 7.98 17.04 0.62
N ILE A 528 7.05 17.95 0.40
CA ILE A 528 7.16 19.04 -0.58
C ILE A 528 6.89 20.36 0.14
N LEU A 529 7.57 21.42 -0.28
CA LEU A 529 7.58 22.72 0.43
C LEU A 529 6.70 23.79 -0.23
N TYR A 530 6.07 23.48 -1.35
CA TYR A 530 5.24 24.41 -2.13
C TYR A 530 3.89 23.77 -2.48
N ASP A 531 2.88 24.64 -2.66
CA ASP A 531 1.60 24.30 -3.27
C ASP A 531 1.74 24.30 -4.80
N ASP A 532 1.02 23.43 -5.50
CA ASP A 532 1.08 23.29 -6.96
C ASP A 532 0.02 24.11 -7.71
N GLY A 533 -0.73 24.97 -7.01
CA GLY A 533 -1.66 25.92 -7.62
C GLY A 533 -2.94 25.28 -8.16
N ARG A 534 -3.37 24.15 -7.60
CA ARG A 534 -4.64 23.47 -7.98
C ARG A 534 -5.76 23.60 -6.94
N GLY A 535 -5.61 24.52 -5.98
CA GLY A 535 -6.69 24.96 -5.09
C GLY A 535 -6.63 24.43 -3.66
N VAL A 536 -5.79 23.43 -3.36
CA VAL A 536 -5.61 22.94 -1.98
C VAL A 536 -4.98 24.02 -1.08
N GLY A 537 -4.05 24.81 -1.62
CA GLY A 537 -3.46 25.96 -0.94
C GLY A 537 -2.57 25.59 0.24
N GLU A 538 -1.98 24.39 0.22
CA GLU A 538 -1.11 23.84 1.25
C GLU A 538 0.02 23.01 0.61
N PRO A 539 1.28 23.15 1.06
CA PRO A 539 2.31 22.21 0.68
C PRO A 539 2.02 20.81 1.24
N LEU A 540 2.49 19.77 0.56
CA LEU A 540 2.45 18.39 1.07
C LEU A 540 3.56 18.19 2.13
N ASP A 541 3.35 18.75 3.31
CA ASP A 541 4.30 18.78 4.43
C ASP A 541 3.75 18.03 5.67
N GLU A 542 3.49 16.73 5.53
CA GLU A 542 2.90 15.92 6.59
C GLU A 542 3.82 15.81 7.81
N THR A 543 3.30 16.09 9.00
CA THR A 543 4.02 16.00 10.28
C THR A 543 3.24 15.21 11.32
N VAL A 544 3.93 14.72 12.34
CA VAL A 544 3.37 14.10 13.54
C VAL A 544 3.88 14.85 14.75
N CYS A 545 2.97 15.30 15.61
CA CYS A 545 3.30 16.09 16.79
C CYS A 545 3.02 15.33 18.09
N VAL A 546 4.01 15.28 18.98
CA VAL A 546 3.94 14.65 20.31
C VAL A 546 4.67 15.54 21.31
N ASP A 547 4.05 15.82 22.47
CA ASP A 547 4.60 16.70 23.52
C ASP A 547 5.14 18.04 22.98
N SER A 548 4.40 18.68 22.08
CA SER A 548 4.78 19.94 21.40
C SER A 548 5.99 19.85 20.45
N LYS A 549 6.53 18.65 20.18
CA LYS A 549 7.53 18.43 19.15
C LYS A 549 6.89 17.82 17.91
N CYS A 550 7.09 18.45 16.75
CA CYS A 550 6.62 17.95 15.47
C CYS A 550 7.79 17.50 14.60
N ASP A 551 7.72 16.30 14.05
CA ASP A 551 8.67 15.78 13.07
C ASP A 551 7.92 15.42 11.78
N GLY A 552 8.61 15.38 10.64
CA GLY A 552 8.02 14.90 9.39
C GLY A 552 7.49 13.47 9.52
N LEU A 553 6.35 13.19 8.90
CA LEU A 553 5.70 11.87 8.96
C LEU A 553 6.60 10.76 8.42
N VAL A 554 6.56 9.60 9.10
CA VAL A 554 7.28 8.38 8.70
C VAL A 554 6.30 7.40 8.06
N ALA A 555 6.56 7.03 6.82
CA ALA A 555 5.81 5.99 6.12
C ALA A 555 6.51 4.63 6.28
N ARG A 556 5.78 3.64 6.81
CA ARG A 556 6.18 2.23 6.80
C ARG A 556 5.21 1.40 5.96
N GLY A 557 5.75 0.55 5.09
CA GLY A 557 4.97 -0.30 4.19
C GLY A 557 5.81 -1.43 3.61
N THR A 558 5.18 -2.27 2.81
CA THR A 558 5.81 -3.45 2.19
C THR A 558 5.52 -3.52 0.70
N TYR A 559 6.55 -3.80 -0.10
CA TYR A 559 6.40 -4.25 -1.47
C TYR A 559 6.94 -5.67 -1.64
N TYR A 560 6.45 -6.37 -2.65
CA TYR A 560 6.75 -7.77 -2.87
C TYR A 560 7.42 -7.93 -4.22
N VAL A 561 8.58 -8.59 -4.28
CA VAL A 561 9.35 -8.75 -5.52
C VAL A 561 9.43 -10.22 -5.89
N ASN A 562 9.10 -10.53 -7.14
CA ASN A 562 9.28 -11.86 -7.72
C ASN A 562 9.90 -11.77 -9.12
N VAL A 563 10.64 -12.81 -9.49
CA VAL A 563 11.18 -13.01 -10.83
C VAL A 563 10.75 -14.39 -11.33
N ASN A 564 10.07 -14.42 -12.47
CA ASN A 564 9.57 -15.65 -13.08
C ASN A 564 10.10 -15.81 -14.50
N LYS A 565 10.02 -17.03 -15.05
CA LYS A 565 10.11 -17.23 -16.51
C LYS A 565 8.87 -16.62 -17.18
N LEU A 566 9.03 -16.17 -18.42
CA LEU A 566 7.92 -15.64 -19.21
C LEU A 566 6.70 -16.58 -19.19
N GLY A 567 5.54 -16.04 -18.88
CA GLY A 567 4.26 -16.75 -18.86
C GLY A 567 3.87 -17.31 -17.50
N HIS A 568 4.79 -17.32 -16.52
CA HIS A 568 4.52 -17.84 -15.18
C HIS A 568 4.25 -16.75 -14.14
N GLY A 569 4.63 -15.48 -14.41
CA GLY A 569 4.48 -14.40 -13.43
C GLY A 569 3.03 -14.04 -13.12
N ALA A 570 2.11 -14.25 -14.07
CA ALA A 570 0.70 -13.88 -13.92
C ALA A 570 0.03 -14.60 -12.74
N HIS A 571 0.27 -15.91 -12.57
CA HIS A 571 -0.31 -16.67 -11.47
C HIS A 571 0.12 -16.12 -10.11
N TRP A 572 1.41 -15.81 -9.94
CA TRP A 572 1.91 -15.19 -8.72
C TRP A 572 1.32 -13.80 -8.49
N ARG A 573 1.31 -12.92 -9.50
CA ARG A 573 0.77 -11.56 -9.38
C ARG A 573 -0.69 -11.56 -8.89
N ARG A 574 -1.52 -12.44 -9.44
CA ARG A 574 -2.94 -12.55 -9.06
C ARG A 574 -3.12 -13.19 -7.69
N THR A 575 -2.41 -14.27 -7.42
CA THR A 575 -2.50 -15.02 -6.16
C THR A 575 -2.01 -14.21 -4.98
N GLN A 576 -0.78 -13.71 -5.07
CA GLN A 576 -0.16 -12.94 -4.01
C GLN A 576 -0.85 -11.59 -3.85
N GLY A 577 -1.32 -10.96 -4.94
CA GLY A 577 -2.11 -9.74 -4.88
C GLY A 577 -3.33 -9.86 -3.97
N GLN A 578 -4.05 -10.98 -4.05
CA GLN A 578 -5.20 -11.22 -3.16
C GLN A 578 -4.81 -11.54 -1.73
N LYS A 579 -3.70 -12.22 -1.50
CA LYS A 579 -3.16 -12.43 -0.14
C LYS A 579 -2.75 -11.12 0.53
N VAL A 580 -2.17 -10.19 -0.23
CA VAL A 580 -1.83 -8.84 0.24
C VAL A 580 -3.08 -8.02 0.54
N TYR A 581 -4.12 -8.11 -0.31
CA TYR A 581 -5.37 -7.38 -0.11
C TYR A 581 -6.23 -7.94 1.04
N SER A 582 -6.22 -9.26 1.24
CA SER A 582 -7.03 -9.96 2.23
C SER A 582 -6.19 -10.91 3.08
N PRO A 583 -5.31 -10.37 3.95
CA PRO A 583 -4.49 -11.18 4.85
C PRO A 583 -5.35 -11.85 5.94
N PHE A 584 -4.73 -12.70 6.76
CA PHE A 584 -5.41 -13.25 7.94
C PHE A 584 -5.89 -12.14 8.88
N LEU A 585 -7.13 -12.27 9.35
CA LEU A 585 -7.64 -11.52 10.49
C LEU A 585 -7.30 -12.30 11.77
N LEU A 586 -6.58 -11.67 12.70
CA LEU A 586 -6.10 -12.32 13.93
C LEU A 586 -6.89 -11.85 15.14
N GLY A 587 -7.51 -12.79 15.86
CA GLY A 587 -8.09 -12.57 17.19
C GLY A 587 -7.25 -13.23 18.29
N PHE A 588 -7.02 -12.53 19.39
CA PHE A 588 -6.24 -12.97 20.54
C PHE A 588 -7.11 -13.16 21.78
N ALA A 589 -6.86 -14.21 22.58
CA ALA A 589 -7.57 -14.47 23.83
C ALA A 589 -6.75 -15.19 24.90
#